data_AF-D8FG36-F1
#
_entry.id   AF-D8FG36-F1
#
_cell.length_a   1.000
_cell.length_b   1.000
_cell.length_c   1.000
_cell.angle_alpha   90.00
_cell.angle_beta   90.00
_cell.angle_gamma   90.00
#
_symmetry.space_group_name_H-M   'P 1'
#
loop_
_entity.id
_entity.type
_entity.pdbx_description
1 polymer ?
#
loop_
_entity_poly.entity_id
_entity_poly.type
_entity_poly.pdbx_seq_one_letter_code
_entity_poly.pdbx_strand_id
1 'polypeptide(L)'
;MKELETLMKTFGEGLRTLAQGVHAIADKLDSYVESSKGDAGFGTAPESAEENAETVDFQQKVAVNATEVVYETILRAAKPITMGELSEKTGYDRKKLNNILYRLRKQDKIKNVTKGVYTIK
;
A
#
# COMPACT_ATOMS: atom_id res chain seq x y z
N MET A 1 41.26 1.79 21.97
CA MET A 1 41.25 0.71 20.97
C MET A 1 40.05 -0.22 21.11
N LYS A 2 39.63 -0.62 22.34
CA LYS A 2 38.50 -1.54 22.56
C LYS A 2 37.15 -1.04 22.01
N GLU A 3 36.85 0.25 22.11
CA GLU A 3 35.61 0.84 21.56
C GLU A 3 35.48 0.67 20.04
N LEU A 4 36.59 0.71 19.30
CA LEU A 4 36.59 0.54 17.85
C LEU A 4 36.32 -0.92 17.45
N GLU A 5 36.82 -1.86 18.26
CA GLU A 5 36.57 -3.29 18.10
C GLU A 5 35.11 -3.65 18.40
N THR A 6 34.54 -3.07 19.47
CA THR A 6 33.12 -3.19 19.79
C THR A 6 32.24 -2.64 18.67
N LEU A 7 32.56 -1.45 18.16
CA LEU A 7 31.85 -0.84 17.03
C LEU A 7 31.90 -1.72 15.77
N MET A 8 33.08 -2.24 15.43
CA MET A 8 33.25 -3.16 14.30
C MET A 8 32.43 -4.44 14.46
N LYS A 9 32.37 -4.98 15.68
CA LYS A 9 31.60 -6.19 15.97
C LYS A 9 30.10 -5.95 15.83
N THR A 10 29.58 -4.86 16.39
CA THR A 10 28.16 -4.49 16.27
C THR A 10 27.78 -4.18 14.81
N PHE A 11 28.67 -3.52 14.06
CA PHE A 11 28.47 -3.26 12.65
C PHE A 11 28.46 -4.55 11.82
N GLY A 12 29.37 -5.48 12.10
CA GLY A 12 29.41 -6.80 11.47
C GLY A 12 28.15 -7.64 11.75
N GLU A 13 27.63 -7.59 12.98
CA GLU A 13 26.36 -8.21 13.34
C GLU A 13 25.18 -7.58 12.56
N GLY A 14 25.15 -6.26 12.46
CA GLY A 14 24.14 -5.54 11.67
C GLY A 14 24.16 -5.90 10.19
N LEU A 15 25.35 -5.97 9.58
CA LEU A 15 25.52 -6.42 8.19
C LEU A 15 25.06 -7.88 7.99
N ARG A 16 25.34 -8.75 8.95
CA ARG A 16 24.94 -10.16 8.88
C ARG A 16 23.42 -10.31 8.92
N THR A 17 22.74 -9.56 9.80
CA THR A 17 21.27 -9.53 9.84
C THR A 17 20.69 -8.98 8.54
N LEU A 18 21.30 -7.95 7.96
CA LEU A 18 20.87 -7.40 6.68
C LEU A 18 21.01 -8.42 5.54
N ALA A 19 22.12 -9.16 5.48
CA ALA A 19 22.32 -10.23 4.51
C ALA A 19 21.27 -11.34 4.64
N GLN A 20 20.92 -11.75 5.87
CA GLN A 20 19.84 -12.71 6.11
C GLN A 20 18.47 -12.18 5.65
N GLY A 21 18.21 -10.88 5.88
CA GLY A 21 16.99 -10.22 5.41
C GLY A 21 16.87 -10.20 3.89
N VAL A 22 17.96 -9.91 3.18
CA VAL A 22 17.99 -9.93 1.70
C VAL A 22 17.75 -11.35 1.16
N HIS A 23 18.34 -12.38 1.80
CA HIS A 23 18.13 -13.78 1.40
C HIS A 23 16.66 -14.21 1.54
N ALA A 24 16.02 -13.89 2.68
CA ALA A 24 14.60 -14.19 2.90
C ALA A 24 13.66 -13.47 1.92
N ILE A 25 14.05 -12.28 1.43
CA ILE A 25 13.30 -11.57 0.39
C ILE A 25 13.45 -12.26 -0.96
N ALA A 26 14.65 -12.75 -1.30
CA ALA A 26 14.89 -13.49 -2.54
C ALA A 26 14.08 -14.80 -2.59
N ASP A 27 14.11 -15.60 -1.53
CA ASP A 27 13.33 -16.84 -1.43
C ASP A 27 11.82 -16.58 -1.59
N LYS A 28 11.34 -15.47 -1.01
CA LYS A 28 9.93 -15.09 -1.11
C LYS A 28 9.58 -14.50 -2.48
N LEU A 29 10.52 -13.84 -3.16
CA LEU A 29 10.34 -13.33 -4.51
C LEU A 29 10.22 -14.47 -5.51
N ASP A 30 11.03 -15.52 -5.37
CA ASP A 30 10.91 -16.75 -6.17
C ASP A 30 9.54 -17.40 -5.96
N SER A 31 9.05 -17.50 -4.72
CA SER A 31 7.70 -18.02 -4.46
C SER A 31 6.58 -17.24 -5.17
N TYR A 32 6.78 -15.95 -5.44
CA TYR A 32 5.79 -15.09 -6.12
C TYR A 32 5.89 -15.19 -7.64
N VAL A 33 7.10 -15.40 -8.17
CA VAL A 33 7.36 -15.61 -9.61
C VAL A 33 6.92 -17.01 -10.03
N GLU A 34 7.13 -18.01 -9.18
CA GLU A 34 6.75 -19.41 -9.42
C GLU A 34 5.22 -19.59 -9.33
N SER A 35 4.55 -18.84 -8.45
CA SER A 35 3.09 -18.74 -8.40
C SER A 35 2.45 -18.06 -9.62
N SER A 36 3.25 -17.47 -10.51
CA SER A 36 2.77 -16.82 -11.75
C SER A 36 3.19 -17.57 -13.03
N LYS A 37 3.82 -18.76 -12.93
CA LYS A 37 4.16 -19.62 -14.07
C LYS A 37 3.22 -20.81 -14.21
N GLY A 38 1.92 -20.51 -14.25
CA GLY A 38 0.87 -21.47 -14.56
C GLY A 38 -0.36 -20.74 -15.06
N ASP A 39 -0.27 -20.19 -16.29
CA ASP A 39 -1.28 -20.37 -17.34
C ASP A 39 -0.87 -19.55 -18.57
N ALA A 40 -0.34 -20.25 -19.57
CA ALA A 40 -0.41 -19.78 -20.94
C ALA A 40 -1.81 -20.15 -21.46
N GLY A 41 -2.74 -19.18 -21.44
CA GLY A 41 -4.08 -19.31 -21.98
C GLY A 41 -4.43 -18.11 -22.87
N PHE A 42 -4.14 -18.22 -24.16
CA PHE A 42 -4.71 -17.36 -25.20
C PHE A 42 -6.04 -17.98 -25.66
N GLY A 43 -7.10 -17.17 -25.68
CA GLY A 43 -8.47 -17.53 -26.08
C GLY A 43 -9.40 -17.68 -24.87
N THR A 44 -10.60 -17.11 -24.79
CA THR A 44 -11.52 -16.55 -25.80
C THR A 44 -12.39 -15.49 -25.13
N ALA A 45 -12.85 -14.52 -25.93
CA ALA A 45 -13.94 -13.62 -25.55
C ALA A 45 -15.18 -14.40 -25.09
N PRO A 46 -16.00 -13.77 -24.22
CA PRO A 46 -17.39 -13.62 -24.61
C PRO A 46 -17.86 -12.17 -24.48
N GLU A 47 -18.56 -11.80 -25.53
CA GLU A 47 -19.44 -10.66 -25.68
C GLU A 47 -20.47 -10.58 -24.55
N SER A 48 -20.53 -9.44 -23.88
CA SER A 48 -21.74 -8.93 -23.23
C SER A 48 -21.65 -7.42 -23.25
N ALA A 49 -22.39 -6.84 -24.19
CA ALA A 49 -22.70 -5.43 -24.19
C ALA A 49 -23.49 -5.11 -22.91
N GLU A 50 -22.98 -4.17 -22.12
CA GLU A 50 -23.84 -3.18 -21.46
C GLU A 50 -23.06 -1.87 -21.35
N GLU A 51 -23.43 -1.01 -22.30
CA GLU A 51 -23.02 0.35 -22.54
C GLU A 51 -23.61 1.26 -21.45
N ASN A 52 -22.79 1.69 -20.48
CA ASN A 52 -22.92 3.02 -19.86
C ASN A 52 -21.72 3.33 -18.95
N ALA A 53 -20.84 4.20 -19.44
CA ALA A 53 -20.40 5.41 -18.74
C ALA A 53 -19.25 6.02 -19.52
N GLU A 54 -19.55 7.17 -20.10
CA GLU A 54 -18.67 8.03 -20.85
C GLU A 54 -17.42 8.44 -20.05
N THR A 55 -16.30 8.40 -20.77
CA THR A 55 -15.11 9.25 -20.63
C THR A 55 -14.46 9.32 -19.24
N VAL A 56 -13.54 8.38 -18.98
CA VAL A 56 -12.43 8.66 -18.06
C VAL A 56 -11.47 9.64 -18.73
N ASP A 57 -11.70 10.91 -18.44
CA ASP A 57 -10.77 12.00 -18.67
C ASP A 57 -9.41 11.63 -18.05
N PHE A 58 -8.45 11.28 -18.91
CA PHE A 58 -7.05 11.11 -18.53
C PHE A 58 -6.43 12.49 -18.27
N GLN A 59 -6.93 13.19 -17.24
CA GLN A 59 -6.24 14.35 -16.70
C GLN A 59 -5.03 13.85 -15.93
N GLN A 60 -3.95 13.74 -16.68
CA GLN A 60 -2.58 14.07 -16.33
C GLN A 60 -2.48 14.85 -15.00
N LYS A 61 -2.53 14.13 -13.88
CA LYS A 61 -2.38 14.72 -12.55
C LYS A 61 -0.94 14.47 -12.14
N VAL A 62 -0.21 15.58 -11.94
CA VAL A 62 0.98 15.71 -11.09
C VAL A 62 0.96 14.60 -10.06
N ALA A 63 2.05 13.86 -9.85
CA ALA A 63 2.09 12.73 -8.91
C ALA A 63 1.73 13.16 -7.48
N VAL A 64 0.44 13.37 -7.22
CA VAL A 64 -0.10 13.74 -5.93
C VAL A 64 -0.01 12.46 -5.13
N ASN A 65 0.71 12.52 -4.02
CA ASN A 65 0.91 11.38 -3.17
C ASN A 65 -0.46 10.83 -2.74
N ALA A 66 -0.77 9.60 -3.15
CA ALA A 66 -2.05 8.96 -2.82
C ALA A 66 -2.35 8.97 -1.31
N THR A 67 -1.31 8.94 -0.48
CA THR A 67 -1.40 9.05 0.98
C THR A 67 -1.98 10.39 1.42
N GLU A 68 -1.56 11.47 0.76
CA GLU A 68 -1.95 12.83 1.06
C GLU A 68 -3.38 13.11 0.59
N VAL A 69 -3.76 12.59 -0.58
CA VAL A 69 -5.15 12.64 -1.08
C VAL A 69 -6.13 11.98 -0.09
N VAL A 70 -5.80 10.78 0.39
CA VAL A 70 -6.63 10.08 1.37
C VAL A 70 -6.68 10.85 2.69
N TYR A 71 -5.54 11.38 3.15
CA TYR A 71 -5.49 12.17 4.38
C TYR A 71 -6.35 13.43 4.29
N GLU A 72 -6.25 14.18 3.19
CA GLU A 72 -7.11 15.34 2.94
C GLU A 72 -8.59 14.97 2.88
N THR A 73 -8.92 13.82 2.31
CA THR A 73 -10.31 13.34 2.24
C THR A 73 -10.87 13.09 3.64
N ILE A 74 -10.08 12.49 4.53
CA ILE A 74 -10.44 12.31 5.94
C ILE A 74 -10.50 13.66 6.66
N LEU A 75 -9.59 14.60 6.35
CA LEU A 75 -9.54 15.93 6.95
C LEU A 75 -10.76 16.78 6.58
N ARG A 76 -11.21 16.71 5.33
CA ARG A 76 -12.42 17.38 4.85
C ARG A 76 -13.69 16.72 5.39
N ALA A 77 -13.62 15.45 5.75
CA ALA A 77 -14.72 14.76 6.41
C ALA A 77 -14.80 15.21 7.88
N ALA A 78 -15.70 16.14 8.19
CA ALA A 78 -15.99 16.57 9.56
C ALA A 78 -16.57 15.45 10.46
N LYS A 79 -16.78 14.25 9.90
CA LYS A 79 -17.33 13.08 10.57
C LYS A 79 -16.39 11.89 10.37
N PRO A 80 -16.42 10.89 11.28
CA PRO A 80 -15.69 9.64 11.09
C PRO A 80 -16.10 9.00 9.76
N ILE A 81 -15.11 8.65 8.95
CA ILE A 81 -15.30 8.14 7.59
C ILE A 81 -15.02 6.64 7.54
N THR A 82 -15.85 5.92 6.79
CA THR A 82 -15.73 4.48 6.58
C THR A 82 -14.80 4.15 5.41
N MET A 83 -14.34 2.91 5.36
CA MET A 83 -13.55 2.41 4.22
C MET A 83 -14.31 2.49 2.88
N GLY A 84 -15.63 2.28 2.89
CA GLY A 84 -16.48 2.37 1.70
C GLY A 84 -16.49 3.79 1.14
N GLU A 85 -16.79 4.77 1.98
CA GLU A 85 -16.82 6.19 1.60
C GLU A 85 -15.44 6.69 1.12
N LEU A 86 -14.34 6.18 1.70
CA LEU A 86 -13.01 6.50 1.20
C LEU A 86 -12.78 5.93 -0.21
N SER A 87 -13.22 4.70 -0.46
CA SER A 87 -13.09 4.07 -1.77
C SER A 87 -13.91 4.81 -2.83
N GLU A 88 -15.13 5.22 -2.51
CA GLU A 88 -16.00 6.01 -3.40
C GLU A 88 -15.41 7.39 -3.71
N LYS A 89 -14.88 8.09 -2.68
CA LYS A 89 -14.33 9.44 -2.87
C LYS A 89 -12.98 9.49 -3.56
N THR A 90 -12.11 8.49 -3.32
CA THR A 90 -10.75 8.51 -3.85
C THR A 90 -10.54 7.57 -5.03
N GLY A 91 -11.49 6.68 -5.34
CA GLY A 91 -11.36 5.67 -6.39
C GLY A 91 -10.26 4.64 -6.13
N TYR A 92 -9.82 4.49 -4.87
CA TYR A 92 -8.76 3.54 -4.52
C TYR A 92 -9.35 2.21 -4.06
N ASP A 93 -8.70 1.13 -4.48
CA ASP A 93 -9.01 -0.21 -4.02
C ASP A 93 -8.75 -0.37 -2.50
N ARG A 94 -9.52 -1.25 -1.86
CA ARG A 94 -9.45 -1.58 -0.44
C ARG A 94 -8.05 -1.97 0.00
N LYS A 95 -7.30 -2.73 -0.82
CA LYS A 95 -5.92 -3.12 -0.48
C LYS A 95 -4.99 -1.90 -0.40
N LYS A 96 -5.14 -0.95 -1.33
CA LYS A 96 -4.35 0.28 -1.36
C LYS A 96 -4.73 1.21 -0.20
N LEU A 97 -6.03 1.38 0.06
CA LEU A 97 -6.53 2.15 1.20
C LEU A 97 -6.04 1.59 2.54
N ASN A 98 -6.08 0.28 2.74
CA ASN A 98 -5.57 -0.36 3.96
C ASN A 98 -4.09 -0.03 4.21
N ASN A 99 -3.25 -0.10 3.17
CA ASN A 99 -1.83 0.27 3.29
C ASN A 99 -1.64 1.75 3.61
N ILE A 100 -2.41 2.63 2.98
CA ILE A 100 -2.36 4.08 3.23
C ILE A 100 -2.81 4.39 4.66
N LEU A 101 -3.96 3.87 5.09
CA LEU A 101 -4.50 4.05 6.43
C LEU A 101 -3.56 3.49 7.50
N TYR A 102 -2.92 2.35 7.24
CA TYR A 102 -1.89 1.81 8.13
C TYR A 102 -0.70 2.76 8.30
N ARG A 103 -0.20 3.35 7.19
CA ARG A 103 0.87 4.35 7.22
C ARG A 103 0.45 5.62 7.96
N LEU A 104 -0.75 6.14 7.68
CA LEU A 104 -1.29 7.33 8.34
C LEU A 104 -1.47 7.12 9.85
N ARG A 105 -1.92 5.92 10.26
CA ARG A 105 -2.03 5.56 11.67
C ARG A 105 -0.65 5.45 12.33
N LYS A 106 0.34 4.87 11.65
CA LYS A 106 1.73 4.77 12.14
C LYS A 106 2.39 6.15 12.28
N GLN A 107 1.95 7.13 11.50
CA GLN A 107 2.37 8.53 11.58
C GLN A 107 1.54 9.36 12.57
N ASP A 108 0.66 8.73 13.35
CA ASP A 108 -0.22 9.40 14.33
C ASP A 108 -1.15 10.48 13.74
N LYS A 109 -1.38 10.48 12.43
CA LYS A 109 -2.24 11.48 11.75
C LYS A 109 -3.73 11.18 11.87
N ILE A 110 -4.09 9.91 12.00
CA ILE A 110 -5.48 9.44 12.10
C ILE A 110 -5.63 8.45 13.25
N LYS A 111 -6.84 8.36 13.79
CA LYS A 111 -7.25 7.38 14.80
C LYS A 111 -8.40 6.52 14.30
N ASN A 112 -8.44 5.29 14.80
CA ASN A 112 -9.53 4.36 14.54
C ASN A 112 -10.57 4.51 15.64
N VAL A 113 -11.79 4.94 15.30
CA VAL A 113 -12.88 5.10 16.27
C VAL A 113 -13.50 3.73 16.57
N THR A 114 -13.75 2.97 15.51
CA THR A 114 -14.36 1.64 15.53
C THR A 114 -13.81 0.84 14.35
N LYS A 115 -14.01 -0.49 14.32
CA LYS A 115 -13.47 -1.32 13.25
C LYS A 115 -13.93 -0.82 11.86
N GLY A 116 -12.99 -0.28 11.08
CA GLY A 116 -13.25 0.22 9.72
C GLY A 116 -13.75 1.67 9.66
N VAL A 117 -13.68 2.42 10.76
CA VAL A 117 -14.12 3.81 10.86
C VAL A 117 -12.97 4.69 11.37
N TYR A 118 -12.58 5.67 10.56
CA TYR A 118 -11.39 6.48 10.78
C TYR A 118 -11.75 7.95 10.98
N THR A 119 -11.00 8.63 11.83
CA THR A 119 -11.13 10.08 12.03
C THR A 119 -9.74 10.70 12.20
N ILE A 120 -9.63 12.01 11.99
CA ILE A 120 -8.40 12.75 12.30
C ILE A 120 -8.13 12.69 13.80
N LYS A 121 -6.85 12.57 14.16
CA LYS A 121 -6.42 12.49 15.55
C LYS A 121 -6.66 13.81 16.27
#